data_AF-A0A7X5Y855-F1
#
_entry.id   AF-A0A7X5Y855-F1
#
_cell.length_a   1.000
_cell.length_b   1.000
_cell.length_c   1.000
_cell.angle_alpha   90.00
_cell.angle_beta   90.00
_cell.angle_gamma   90.00
#
_symmetry.space_group_name_H-M   'P 1'
#
loop_
_entity.id
_entity.type
_entity.pdbx_description
1 polymer ?
#
loop_
_entity_poly.entity_id
_entity_poly.type
_entity_poly.pdbx_seq_one_letter_code
_entity_poly.pdbx_strand_id
1 'polypeptide(L)'
;MGLDCIGVVAHAFELTLLEAPRYRLTDGDWGLVERGVAPWFNAVFGRERSNSDLAVFRLARSCHFGVVSGDDLIHADLKIGRVVARRLPARLGRECRFFEFRRGC
;
A
#
# COMPACT_ATOMS: atom_id res chain seq x y z
N MET A 1 -10.70 -13.69 12.36
CA MET A 1 -10.66 -12.24 12.01
C MET A 1 -9.98 -12.11 10.65
N GLY A 2 -10.52 -11.29 9.74
CA GLY A 2 -9.96 -11.11 8.38
C GLY A 2 -8.75 -10.16 8.35
N LEU A 3 -7.98 -10.19 7.26
CA LEU A 3 -6.84 -9.27 7.04
C LEU A 3 -7.35 -7.85 6.76
N ASP A 4 -6.72 -6.83 7.35
CA ASP A 4 -6.87 -5.43 6.95
C ASP A 4 -5.91 -5.08 5.81
N CYS A 5 -5.92 -3.82 5.34
CA CYS A 5 -5.10 -3.43 4.19
C CYS A 5 -3.59 -3.58 4.44
N ILE A 6 -3.14 -3.48 5.69
CA ILE A 6 -1.74 -3.68 6.08
C ILE A 6 -1.43 -5.17 6.20
N GLY A 7 -2.34 -5.95 6.79
CA GLY A 7 -2.22 -7.41 6.87
C GLY A 7 -2.10 -8.05 5.49
N VAL A 8 -2.81 -7.52 4.49
CA VAL A 8 -2.64 -7.95 3.09
C VAL A 8 -1.22 -7.66 2.58
N VAL A 9 -0.69 -6.46 2.81
CA VAL A 9 0.67 -6.09 2.40
C VAL A 9 1.70 -6.95 3.13
N ALA A 10 1.61 -7.04 4.45
CA ALA A 10 2.53 -7.84 5.25
C ALA A 10 2.54 -9.30 4.79
N HIS A 11 1.36 -9.89 4.52
CA HIS A 11 1.27 -11.25 4.00
C HIS A 11 1.87 -11.39 2.60
N ALA A 12 1.59 -10.44 1.69
CA ALA A 12 2.05 -10.50 0.30
C ALA A 12 3.58 -10.38 0.15
N PHE A 13 4.24 -9.71 1.09
CA PHE A 13 5.69 -9.51 1.08
C PHE A 13 6.42 -10.32 2.15
N GLU A 14 5.75 -11.31 2.76
CA GLU A 14 6.30 -12.18 3.82
C GLU A 14 6.93 -11.40 4.99
N LEU A 15 6.37 -10.23 5.30
CA LEU A 15 6.84 -9.38 6.37
C LEU A 15 6.29 -9.89 7.70
N THR A 16 7.13 -9.93 8.73
CA THR A 16 6.61 -9.82 10.09
C THR A 16 5.70 -8.60 10.12
N LEU A 17 4.49 -8.75 10.70
CA LEU A 17 3.46 -7.71 10.71
C LEU A 17 4.16 -6.37 10.84
N LEU A 18 4.08 -5.57 9.77
CA LEU A 18 4.83 -4.34 9.65
C LEU A 18 4.77 -3.65 11.02
N GLU A 19 5.91 -3.55 11.70
CA GLU A 19 6.03 -2.64 12.84
C GLU A 19 5.95 -1.19 12.35
N ALA A 20 5.55 -0.95 11.08
CA ALA A 20 4.85 0.25 10.66
C ALA A 20 3.91 0.59 11.79
N PRO A 21 4.19 1.66 12.55
CA PRO A 21 3.57 1.72 13.84
C PRO A 21 2.07 1.83 13.61
N ARG A 22 1.30 1.47 14.64
CA ARG A 22 -0.17 1.52 14.65
C ARG A 22 -0.76 2.93 14.39
N TYR A 23 0.00 3.82 13.76
CA TYR A 23 -0.34 5.09 13.18
C TYR A 23 -1.57 4.92 12.28
N ARG A 24 -2.70 5.29 12.88
CA ARG A 24 -3.44 6.44 12.38
C ARG A 24 -2.52 7.35 11.56
N LEU A 25 -2.41 7.09 10.26
CA LEU A 25 -1.98 8.06 9.26
C LEU A 25 -3.11 9.09 9.10
N THR A 26 -3.58 9.60 10.24
CA THR A 26 -4.46 10.75 10.34
C THR A 26 -3.67 11.88 9.72
N ASP A 27 -4.28 12.52 8.73
CA ASP A 27 -3.80 13.70 8.00
C ASP A 27 -3.07 13.43 6.67
N GLY A 28 -2.75 12.18 6.33
CA GLY A 28 -2.29 11.84 4.97
C GLY A 28 -0.98 12.53 4.54
N ASP A 29 -0.09 12.85 5.49
CA ASP A 29 1.23 13.39 5.19
C ASP A 29 2.11 12.31 4.53
N TRP A 30 2.47 12.55 3.27
CA TRP A 30 3.33 11.65 2.50
C TRP A 30 4.71 11.43 3.13
N GLY A 31 5.26 12.42 3.84
CA GLY A 31 6.54 12.25 4.52
C GLY A 31 6.47 11.23 5.67
N LEU A 32 5.33 11.15 6.36
CA LEU A 32 5.09 10.13 7.39
C LEU A 32 4.88 8.75 6.78
N VAL A 33 4.10 8.66 5.70
CA VAL A 33 3.90 7.41 4.96
C VAL A 33 5.23 6.84 4.49
N GLU A 34 6.05 7.67 3.83
CA GLU A 34 7.35 7.28 3.29
C GLU A 34 8.27 6.75 4.38
N ARG A 35 8.39 7.45 5.51
CA ARG A 35 9.19 6.97 6.65
C ARG A 35 8.67 5.64 7.22
N GLY A 36 7.35 5.47 7.27
CA GLY A 36 6.73 4.26 7.83
C GLY A 36 6.94 3.01 6.98
N VAL A 37 7.01 3.16 5.66
CA VAL A 37 7.24 2.02 4.74
C VAL A 37 8.70 1.87 4.30
N ALA A 38 9.53 2.89 4.52
CA ALA A 38 10.94 2.92 4.13
C ALA A 38 11.79 1.72 4.57
N PRO A 39 11.56 1.04 5.73
CA PRO A 39 12.37 -0.13 6.07
C PRO A 39 12.26 -1.26 5.04
N TRP A 40 11.11 -1.40 4.39
CA TRP A 40 10.80 -2.50 3.47
C TRP A 40 10.63 -2.07 2.02
N PHE A 41 10.38 -0.79 1.77
CA PHE A 41 10.06 -0.29 0.43
C PHE A 41 10.85 0.96 0.05
N ASN A 42 11.13 1.11 -1.24
CA ASN A 42 11.68 2.31 -1.86
C ASN A 42 10.57 3.11 -2.53
N ALA A 43 10.51 4.42 -2.29
CA ALA A 43 9.58 5.27 -3.02
C ALA A 43 9.89 5.25 -4.53
N VAL A 44 8.85 5.09 -5.34
CA VAL A 44 8.94 5.03 -6.80
C VAL A 44 8.44 6.34 -7.38
N PHE A 45 9.30 7.04 -8.12
CA PHE A 45 8.96 8.32 -8.75
C PHE A 45 9.12 8.23 -10.27
N GLY A 46 8.07 8.61 -11.01
CA GLY A 46 8.17 8.87 -12.45
C GLY A 46 8.34 7.66 -13.38
N ARG A 47 8.29 6.42 -12.88
CA ARG A 47 8.23 5.21 -13.72
C ARG A 47 6.83 4.61 -13.80
N GLU A 48 6.63 3.74 -14.77
CA GLU A 48 5.46 2.86 -14.81
C GLU A 48 5.43 1.95 -13.58
N ARG A 49 4.23 1.73 -13.05
CA ARG A 49 4.00 0.81 -11.94
C ARG A 49 4.44 -0.60 -12.35
N SER A 50 5.07 -1.31 -11.43
CA SER A 50 5.43 -2.72 -11.60
C SER A 50 4.46 -3.62 -10.83
N ASN A 51 4.35 -4.87 -11.28
CA ASN A 51 3.81 -5.93 -10.44
C ASN A 51 4.60 -5.97 -9.12
N SER A 52 3.87 -6.24 -8.04
CA SER A 52 4.40 -6.27 -6.68
C SER A 52 4.87 -4.91 -6.14
N ASP A 53 4.56 -3.80 -6.81
CA ASP A 53 4.66 -2.49 -6.15
C ASP A 53 3.59 -2.41 -5.05
N LEU A 54 3.96 -1.82 -3.92
CA LEU A 54 3.02 -1.32 -2.93
C LEU A 54 2.39 -0.04 -3.47
N ALA A 55 1.07 0.00 -3.57
CA ALA A 55 0.32 1.22 -3.83
C ALA A 55 -0.28 1.76 -2.54
N VAL A 56 -0.03 3.04 -2.25
CA VAL A 56 -0.61 3.76 -1.13
C VAL A 56 -1.52 4.85 -1.66
N PHE A 57 -2.76 4.84 -1.19
CA PHE A 57 -3.78 5.84 -1.50
C PHE A 57 -4.01 6.69 -0.27
N ARG A 58 -3.84 7.99 -0.42
CA ARG A 58 -4.26 8.96 0.58
C ARG A 58 -5.78 9.15 0.48
N LEU A 59 -6.42 9.10 1.63
CA LEU A 59 -7.82 9.41 1.85
C LEU A 59 -7.91 10.63 2.77
N ALA A 60 -9.09 11.24 2.88
CA ALA A 60 -9.28 12.49 3.62
C ALA A 60 -8.81 12.45 5.10
N ARG A 61 -8.75 11.26 5.73
CA ARG A 61 -8.35 11.10 7.16
C ARG A 61 -7.47 9.88 7.42
N SER A 62 -7.03 9.19 6.37
CA SER A 62 -6.28 7.94 6.49
C SER A 62 -5.53 7.63 5.20
N CYS A 63 -4.72 6.57 5.22
CA CYS A 63 -4.21 5.96 4.01
C CYS A 63 -4.82 4.57 3.83
N HIS A 64 -4.85 4.12 2.58
CA HIS A 64 -5.27 2.78 2.18
C HIS A 64 -4.16 2.13 1.36
N PHE A 65 -3.92 0.85 1.62
CA PHE A 65 -2.78 0.12 1.07
C PHE A 65 -3.25 -1.04 0.21
N GLY A 66 -2.47 -1.38 -0.80
CA GLY A 66 -2.66 -2.59 -1.59
C GLY A 66 -1.46 -2.92 -2.46
N VAL A 67 -1.49 -4.09 -3.07
CA VAL A 67 -0.40 -4.61 -3.89
C VAL A 67 -0.82 -4.59 -5.35
N VAL A 68 0.04 -4.04 -6.21
CA VAL A 68 -0.20 -4.02 -7.65
C VAL A 68 -0.01 -5.42 -8.23
N SER A 69 -1.01 -5.89 -8.98
CA SER A 69 -0.96 -7.14 -9.74
C SER A 69 -1.57 -6.90 -11.13
N GLY A 70 -0.70 -6.71 -12.12
CA GLY A 70 -1.08 -6.29 -13.47
C GLY A 70 -1.82 -4.95 -13.44
N ASP A 71 -3.06 -4.97 -13.90
CA ASP A 71 -3.95 -3.81 -13.87
C ASP A 71 -4.78 -3.70 -12.60
N ASP A 72 -4.65 -4.64 -11.67
CA ASP A 72 -5.45 -4.71 -10.45
C ASP A 72 -4.66 -4.28 -9.22
N LEU A 73 -5.42 -3.86 -8.21
CA LEU A 73 -4.97 -3.66 -6.84
C LEU A 73 -5.54 -4.77 -5.97
N ILE A 74 -4.67 -5.53 -5.32
CA ILE A 74 -5.04 -6.50 -4.30
C ILE A 74 -5.05 -5.80 -2.94
N HIS A 75 -6.21 -5.73 -2.29
CA HIS A 75 -6.34 -5.05 -1.00
C HIS A 75 -7.48 -5.62 -0.16
N ALA A 76 -7.46 -5.37 1.15
CA ALA A 76 -8.60 -5.63 2.01
C ALA A 76 -9.67 -4.53 1.80
N ASP A 77 -10.89 -4.92 1.48
CA ASP A 77 -12.00 -3.99 1.37
C ASP A 77 -12.82 -4.00 2.65
N LEU A 78 -12.79 -2.90 3.39
CA LEU A 78 -13.48 -2.75 4.68
C LEU A 78 -15.00 -2.85 4.57
N LYS A 79 -15.62 -2.48 3.43
CA LYS A 79 -17.08 -2.48 3.29
C LYS A 79 -17.65 -3.89 3.22
N ILE A 80 -16.88 -4.82 2.66
CA ILE A 80 -17.29 -6.21 2.44
C ILE A 80 -16.51 -7.20 3.30
N GLY A 81 -15.49 -6.74 4.04
CA GLY A 81 -14.76 -7.53 5.02
C GLY A 81 -13.88 -8.63 4.44
N ARG A 82 -13.38 -8.49 3.20
CA ARG A 82 -12.54 -9.49 2.53
C ARG A 82 -11.48 -8.87 1.63
N VAL A 83 -10.46 -9.66 1.28
CA VAL A 83 -9.45 -9.30 0.28
C VAL A 83 -10.06 -9.41 -1.12
N VAL A 84 -9.81 -8.42 -1.97
CA VAL A 84 -10.30 -8.36 -3.36
C VAL A 84 -9.23 -7.85 -4.30
N ALA A 85 -9.37 -8.22 -5.58
CA ALA A 85 -8.72 -7.56 -6.69
C ALA A 85 -9.71 -6.54 -7.28
N ARG A 86 -9.28 -5.28 -7.40
CA ARG A 86 -10.04 -4.23 -8.10
C ARG A 86 -9.15 -3.54 -9.12
N ARG A 87 -9.69 -3.31 -10.32
CA ARG A 87 -8.95 -2.64 -11.38
C ARG A 87 -8.50 -1.25 -10.95
N LEU A 88 -7.21 -0.99 -11.10
CA LEU A 88 -6.63 0.33 -10.92
C LEU A 88 -7.11 1.25 -12.04
N PRO A 89 -7.49 2.50 -11.72
CA PRO A 89 -7.69 3.53 -12.73
C PRO A 89 -6.49 3.64 -13.67
N ALA A 90 -6.78 3.87 -14.96
CA ALA A 90 -5.73 4.10 -15.97
C ALA A 90 -4.90 5.36 -15.68
N ARG A 91 -5.50 6.34 -14.97
CA ARG A 91 -4.81 7.53 -14.47
C ARG A 91 -5.05 7.65 -12.98
N LEU A 92 -3.97 7.66 -12.22
CA LEU A 92 -3.98 7.88 -10.78
C LEU A 92 -3.58 9.32 -10.50
N GLY A 93 -4.35 10.01 -9.66
CA GLY A 93 -4.05 11.38 -9.23
C GLY A 93 -2.92 11.44 -8.21
N ARG A 94 -2.62 12.65 -7.72
CA ARG A 94 -1.61 12.91 -6.67
C ARG A 94 -1.91 12.26 -5.31
N GLU A 95 -3.09 11.67 -5.16
CA GLU A 95 -3.52 10.90 -4.00
C GLU A 95 -2.91 9.49 -3.95
N CYS A 96 -2.22 9.03 -5.01
CA CYS A 96 -1.60 7.70 -5.03
C CYS A 96 -0.08 7.79 -5.21
N ARG A 97 0.67 7.00 -4.43
CA ARG A 97 2.11 6.78 -4.62
C ARG A 97 2.41 5.28 -4.64
N PHE A 98 3.46 4.95 -5.37
CA PHE A 98 3.97 3.58 -5.48
C PHE A 98 5.29 3.44 -4.74
N PHE A 99 5.52 2.24 -4.22
CA PHE A 99 6.75 1.88 -3.55
C PHE A 99 7.18 0.49 -3.98
N GLU A 100 8.45 0.34 -4.32
CA GLU A 100 9.05 -0.93 -4.74
C GLU A 100 9.55 -1.68 -3.51
N PHE A 101 9.28 -2.98 -3.45
CA PHE A 101 9.76 -3.81 -2.37
C PHE A 101 11.28 -4.00 -2.40
N ARG A 102 11.95 -3.83 -1.26
CA ARG A 102 13.38 -4.09 -1.08
C ARG A 102 13.62 -5.58 -0.90
N ARG A 103 14.24 -6.23 -1.88
CA ARG A 103 14.66 -7.63 -1.72
C ARG A 103 15.93 -7.71 -0.86
N GLY A 104 15.95 -8.59 0.14
CA GLY A 104 17.13 -8.89 0.95
C GLY A 104 17.28 -8.13 2.27
N CYS A 105 16.18 -7.61 2.83
CA CYS A 105 16.11 -7.09 4.19
C CYS A 105 15.68 -8.17 5.18
#